data_AF-A0A0E4GYA5-F1
#
_entry.id   AF-A0A0E4GYA5-F1
#
_cell.length_a   1.000
_cell.length_b   1.000
_cell.length_c   1.000
_cell.angle_alpha   90.00
_cell.angle_beta   90.00
_cell.angle_gamma   90.00
#
_symmetry.space_group_name_H-M   'P 1'
#
loop_
_entity.id
_entity.type
_entity.pdbx_description
1 polymer ?
#
loop_
_entity_poly.entity_id
_entity_poly.type
_entity_poly.pdbx_seq_one_letter_code
_entity_poly.pdbx_strand_id
1 'polypeptide(L)'
;MSFVTTQPEALAAAAGTLQGIGSALSAQNAAAAAPTTGVVPAAADEVSALTAAQFAAHAQMYQAVSAQATAIHEQFVNTLSMSSGSYAATEAANAAAAG
;
A
#
# COMPACT_ATOMS: atom_id res chain seq x y z
N MET A 1 -37.34 -14.65 -9.41
CA MET A 1 -36.65 -13.39 -9.03
C MET A 1 -35.21 -13.73 -8.73
N SER A 2 -34.25 -12.98 -9.27
CA SER A 2 -32.82 -13.13 -8.93
C SER A 2 -32.53 -12.24 -7.72
N PHE A 3 -31.90 -12.80 -6.69
CA PHE A 3 -31.38 -12.04 -5.56
C PHE A 3 -29.89 -11.83 -5.74
N VAL A 4 -29.42 -10.63 -5.41
CA VAL A 4 -27.99 -10.33 -5.32
C VAL A 4 -27.63 -10.35 -3.84
N THR A 5 -26.66 -11.17 -3.46
CA THR A 5 -26.11 -11.25 -2.10
C THR A 5 -24.69 -10.72 -2.13
N THR A 6 -24.39 -9.78 -1.26
CA THR A 6 -23.03 -9.22 -1.09
C THR A 6 -22.26 -10.02 -0.03
N GLN A 7 -20.93 -9.82 0.06
CA GLN A 7 -20.09 -10.42 1.11
C GLN A 7 -19.30 -9.33 1.88
N PRO A 8 -19.97 -8.49 2.68
CA PRO A 8 -19.33 -7.37 3.37
C PRO A 8 -18.16 -7.77 4.27
N GLU A 9 -18.27 -8.90 4.97
CA GLU A 9 -17.26 -9.40 5.90
C GLU A 9 -15.97 -9.79 5.17
N ALA A 10 -16.09 -10.34 3.96
CA ALA A 10 -14.94 -10.68 3.13
C ALA A 10 -14.19 -9.41 2.67
N LEU A 11 -14.92 -8.34 2.30
CA LEU A 11 -14.31 -7.05 1.98
C LEU A 11 -13.61 -6.44 3.19
N ALA A 12 -14.23 -6.49 4.38
CA ALA A 12 -13.63 -5.98 5.61
C ALA A 12 -12.36 -6.75 6.00
N ALA A 13 -12.38 -8.07 5.91
CA ALA A 13 -11.20 -8.92 6.16
C ALA A 13 -10.05 -8.64 5.18
N ALA A 14 -10.37 -8.44 3.90
CA ALA A 14 -9.40 -8.06 2.89
C ALA A 14 -8.80 -6.68 3.19
N ALA A 15 -9.61 -5.68 3.56
CA ALA A 15 -9.13 -4.35 3.94
C ALA A 15 -8.15 -4.42 5.14
N GLY A 16 -8.51 -5.18 6.18
CA GLY A 16 -7.62 -5.37 7.34
C GLY A 16 -6.29 -6.04 6.98
N THR A 17 -6.33 -7.08 6.13
CA THR A 17 -5.11 -7.76 5.66
C THR A 17 -4.22 -6.83 4.85
N LEU A 18 -4.81 -6.07 3.92
CA LEU A 18 -4.08 -5.10 3.10
C LEU A 18 -3.51 -3.95 3.93
N GLN A 19 -4.17 -3.54 5.00
CA GLN A 19 -3.62 -2.54 5.91
C GLN A 19 -2.35 -3.04 6.59
N GLY A 20 -2.34 -4.32 7.04
CA GLY A 20 -1.15 -4.96 7.60
C GLY A 20 0.01 -5.03 6.59
N ILE A 21 -0.29 -5.41 5.34
CA ILE A 21 0.71 -5.45 4.25
C ILE A 21 1.27 -4.04 3.97
N GLY A 22 0.40 -3.04 3.87
CA GLY A 22 0.81 -1.65 3.62
C GLY A 22 1.73 -1.10 4.72
N SER A 23 1.41 -1.40 5.99
CA SER A 23 2.24 -1.04 7.14
C SER A 23 3.63 -1.71 7.07
N ALA A 24 3.66 -3.02 6.81
CA ALA A 24 4.93 -3.76 6.70
C ALA A 24 5.79 -3.26 5.52
N LEU A 25 5.16 -2.89 4.40
CA LEU A 25 5.86 -2.33 3.24
C LEU A 25 6.42 -0.94 3.52
N SER A 26 5.64 -0.07 4.17
CA SER A 26 6.10 1.27 4.59
C SER A 26 7.31 1.19 5.52
N ALA A 27 7.26 0.30 6.52
CA ALA A 27 8.37 0.07 7.44
C ALA A 27 9.64 -0.40 6.72
N GLN A 28 9.51 -1.32 5.75
CA GLN A 28 10.65 -1.80 4.97
C GLN A 28 11.23 -0.72 4.04
N ASN A 29 10.38 0.09 3.39
CA ASN A 29 10.83 1.22 2.57
C ASN A 29 11.63 2.24 3.39
N ALA A 30 11.15 2.55 4.60
CA ALA A 30 11.86 3.44 5.52
C ALA A 30 13.20 2.84 5.97
N ALA A 31 13.23 1.55 6.34
CA ALA A 31 14.45 0.85 6.75
C ALA A 31 15.49 0.79 5.62
N ALA A 32 15.05 0.63 4.37
CA ALA A 32 15.92 0.58 3.20
C ALA A 32 16.48 1.95 2.79
N ALA A 33 15.87 3.07 3.21
CA ALA A 33 16.21 4.41 2.72
C ALA A 33 17.67 4.78 2.99
N ALA A 34 18.13 4.68 4.23
CA ALA A 34 19.51 5.03 4.59
C ALA A 34 20.57 4.17 3.86
N PRO A 35 20.53 2.82 3.92
CA PRO A 35 21.57 1.99 3.30
C PRO A 35 21.59 2.07 1.77
N THR A 36 20.45 2.35 1.12
CA THR A 36 20.38 2.44 -0.36
C THR A 36 20.75 3.82 -0.90
N THR A 37 20.59 4.88 -0.10
CA THR A 37 20.95 6.25 -0.49
C THR A 37 22.36 6.63 -0.05
N GLY A 38 22.91 5.95 0.97
CA GLY A 38 24.25 6.16 1.50
C GLY A 38 25.33 5.25 0.90
N VAL A 39 25.19 4.83 -0.36
CA VAL A 39 26.19 3.96 -1.02
C VAL A 39 27.52 4.70 -1.15
N VAL A 40 28.58 4.09 -0.63
CA VAL A 40 29.95 4.64 -0.69
C VAL A 40 30.66 4.10 -1.94
N PRO A 41 31.49 4.90 -2.63
CA PRO A 41 32.32 4.42 -3.74
C PRO A 41 33.20 3.24 -3.34
N ALA A 42 33.30 2.23 -4.20
CA ALA A 42 34.11 1.03 -3.93
C ALA A 42 35.61 1.33 -3.91
N ALA A 43 36.06 2.29 -4.70
CA ALA A 43 37.42 2.83 -4.73
C ALA A 43 37.39 4.34 -5.04
N ALA A 44 38.58 4.97 -5.04
CA ALA A 44 38.73 6.42 -5.19
C ALA A 44 38.63 6.92 -6.65
N ASP A 45 38.45 6.02 -7.61
CA ASP A 45 38.35 6.36 -9.02
C ASP A 45 36.96 6.93 -9.38
N GLU A 46 36.91 7.63 -10.51
CA GLU A 46 35.72 8.31 -10.99
C GLU A 46 34.59 7.34 -11.36
N VAL A 47 34.90 6.12 -11.79
CA VAL A 47 33.88 5.11 -12.14
C VAL A 47 33.19 4.62 -10.88
N SER A 48 33.94 4.33 -9.82
CA SER A 48 33.41 4.00 -8.50
C SER A 48 32.54 5.12 -7.93
N ALA A 49 32.99 6.37 -8.04
CA ALA A 49 32.24 7.53 -7.57
C ALA A 49 30.92 7.72 -8.32
N LEU A 50 30.95 7.66 -9.66
CA LEU A 50 29.76 7.76 -10.50
C LEU A 50 28.77 6.62 -10.23
N THR A 51 29.27 5.40 -10.05
CA THR A 51 28.42 4.23 -9.78
C THR A 51 27.67 4.39 -8.46
N ALA A 52 28.37 4.78 -7.38
CA ALA A 52 27.74 5.03 -6.08
C ALA A 52 26.69 6.15 -6.16
N ALA A 53 27.01 7.25 -6.86
CA ALA A 53 26.07 8.35 -7.07
C ALA A 53 24.81 7.92 -7.85
N GLN A 54 24.96 7.06 -8.86
CA GLN A 54 23.84 6.54 -9.64
C GLN A 54 22.91 5.65 -8.80
N PHE A 55 23.46 4.81 -7.93
CA PHE A 55 22.66 4.01 -6.99
C PHE A 55 21.91 4.91 -6.00
N ALA A 56 22.58 5.90 -5.43
CA ALA A 56 21.95 6.84 -4.51
C ALA A 56 20.81 7.62 -5.19
N ALA A 57 21.02 8.10 -6.42
CA ALA A 57 19.99 8.79 -7.20
C ALA A 57 18.80 7.87 -7.51
N HIS A 58 19.05 6.61 -7.88
CA HIS A 58 17.99 5.63 -8.10
C HIS A 58 17.19 5.36 -6.83
N ALA A 59 17.86 5.21 -5.69
CA ALA A 59 17.21 5.00 -4.40
C ALA A 59 16.34 6.19 -3.99
N GLN A 60 16.78 7.43 -4.23
CA GLN A 60 15.97 8.63 -3.98
C GLN A 60 14.70 8.65 -4.84
N MET A 61 14.82 8.32 -6.13
CA MET A 61 13.64 8.20 -7.01
C MET A 61 12.70 7.08 -6.55
N TYR A 62 13.24 5.94 -6.14
CA TYR A 62 12.45 4.84 -5.58
C TYR A 62 11.67 5.29 -4.35
N GLN A 63 12.27 6.05 -3.44
CA GLN A 63 11.58 6.56 -2.24
C GLN A 63 10.44 7.53 -2.58
N ALA A 64 10.60 8.37 -3.61
CA ALA A 64 9.53 9.24 -4.07
C ALA A 64 8.35 8.43 -4.66
N VAL A 65 8.65 7.42 -5.47
CA VAL A 65 7.64 6.53 -6.06
C VAL A 65 6.96 5.68 -4.99
N SER A 66 7.72 5.18 -4.01
CA SER A 66 7.17 4.37 -2.92
C SER A 66 6.20 5.16 -2.05
N ALA A 67 6.48 6.44 -1.77
CA ALA A 67 5.56 7.33 -1.07
C ALA A 67 4.25 7.54 -1.84
N GLN A 68 4.32 7.71 -3.16
CA GLN A 68 3.12 7.81 -4.00
C GLN A 68 2.31 6.50 -3.98
N ALA A 69 2.99 5.35 -4.06
CA ALA A 69 2.35 4.04 -3.97
C ALA A 69 1.65 3.82 -2.62
N THR A 70 2.27 4.26 -1.51
CA THR A 70 1.65 4.21 -0.18
C THR A 70 0.34 5.00 -0.13
N ALA A 71 0.31 6.22 -0.67
CA ALA A 71 -0.92 7.03 -0.70
C ALA A 71 -2.04 6.36 -1.50
N ILE A 72 -1.71 5.77 -2.66
CA ILE A 72 -2.69 5.03 -3.49
C ILE A 72 -3.21 3.81 -2.73
N HIS A 73 -2.33 3.06 -2.08
CA HIS A 73 -2.69 1.88 -1.30
C HIS A 73 -3.63 2.23 -0.13
N GLU A 74 -3.34 3.30 0.61
CA GLU A 74 -4.19 3.78 1.69
C GLU A 74 -5.59 4.17 1.20
N GLN A 75 -5.68 4.90 0.08
CA GLN A 75 -6.95 5.27 -0.52
C GLN A 75 -7.75 4.03 -0.95
N PHE A 76 -7.08 3.03 -1.52
CA PHE A 76 -7.70 1.76 -1.91
C PHE A 76 -8.26 1.00 -0.70
N VAL A 77 -7.45 0.83 0.36
CA VAL A 77 -7.87 0.15 1.59
C VAL A 77 -9.04 0.87 2.27
N ASN A 78 -8.99 2.19 2.35
CA ASN A 78 -10.08 3.00 2.90
C ASN A 78 -11.37 2.83 2.08
N THR A 79 -11.26 2.87 0.75
CA THR A 79 -12.42 2.66 -0.14
C THR A 79 -13.04 1.29 0.05
N LEU A 80 -12.21 0.25 0.20
CA LEU A 80 -12.67 -1.12 0.44
C LEU A 80 -13.42 -1.24 1.78
N SER A 81 -12.91 -0.59 2.83
CA SER A 81 -13.55 -0.55 4.15
C SER A 81 -14.86 0.25 4.15
N MET A 82 -14.94 1.35 3.41
CA MET A 82 -16.20 2.11 3.28
C MET A 82 -17.24 1.31 2.49
N SER A 83 -16.81 0.60 1.45
CA SER A 83 -17.69 -0.22 0.62
C SER A 83 -18.26 -1.41 1.39
N SER A 84 -17.46 -2.08 2.23
CA SER A 84 -17.98 -3.16 3.09
C SER A 84 -19.09 -2.65 4.02
N GLY A 85 -18.89 -1.50 4.68
CA GLY A 85 -19.91 -0.88 5.53
C GLY A 85 -21.19 -0.54 4.77
N SER A 86 -21.05 -0.02 3.54
CA SER A 86 -22.19 0.33 2.68
C SER A 86 -23.01 -0.88 2.25
N TYR A 87 -22.33 -1.98 1.87
CA TYR A 87 -23.02 -3.24 1.54
C TYR A 87 -23.69 -3.85 2.77
N ALA A 88 -23.02 -3.90 3.93
CA ALA A 88 -23.61 -4.42 5.16
C ALA A 88 -24.88 -3.66 5.57
N ALA A 89 -24.87 -2.32 5.49
CA ALA A 89 -26.04 -1.50 5.78
C ALA A 89 -27.20 -1.78 4.81
N THR A 90 -26.89 -2.01 3.52
CA THR A 90 -27.89 -2.32 2.50
C THR A 90 -28.53 -3.69 2.72
N GLU A 91 -27.73 -4.72 3.04
CA GLU A 91 -28.24 -6.06 3.38
C GLU A 91 -29.17 -6.01 4.60
N ALA A 92 -28.79 -5.27 5.65
CA ALA A 92 -29.60 -5.10 6.84
C ALA A 92 -30.94 -4.39 6.55
N ALA A 93 -30.93 -3.35 5.72
CA ALA A 93 -32.14 -2.65 5.30
C ALA A 93 -33.06 -3.55 4.47
N ASN A 94 -32.51 -4.33 3.55
CA ASN A 94 -33.28 -5.29 2.74
C ASN A 94 -33.92 -6.38 3.61
N ALA A 95 -33.17 -6.92 4.58
CA ALA A 95 -33.68 -7.91 5.53
C ALA A 95 -34.84 -7.35 6.39
N ALA A 96 -34.71 -6.09 6.83
CA ALA A 96 -35.75 -5.42 7.61
C ALA A 96 -37.03 -5.10 6.81
N ALA A 97 -36.91 -4.84 5.50
CA ALA A 97 -38.05 -4.56 4.63
C ALA A 97 -38.77 -5.83 4.13
N ALA A 98 -38.08 -6.98 4.15
CA ALA A 98 -38.64 -8.27 3.72
C ALA A 98 -39.31 -9.06 4.86
N GLY A 99 -39.06 -8.68 6.12
CA GLY A 99 -39.72 -9.22 7.31
C GLY A 99 -40.96 -8.44 7.69
#